data_AF-A0A1H0HE42-F1
#
_entry.id   AF-A0A1H0HE42-F1
#
_cell.length_a   1.000
_cell.length_b   1.000
_cell.length_c   1.000
_cell.angle_alpha   90.00
_cell.angle_beta   90.00
_cell.angle_gamma   90.00
#
_symmetry.space_group_name_H-M   'P 1'
#
loop_
_entity.id
_entity.type
_entity.pdbx_description
1 polymer ?
#
loop_
_entity_poly.entity_id
_entity_poly.type
_entity_poly.pdbx_seq_one_letter_code
_entity_poly.pdbx_strand_id
1 'polypeptide(L)'
;MHKKLTLSIIFVVASMILFAFSPWITKDIAEKRALTGFQNQQKDIVDGCGFNCVGCGVVTSEKVLFGYIVRIEYACGLISEDIRENHQKKNVFVSFLGTAH
;
A
#
# COMPACT_ATOMS: atom_id res chain seq x y z
N MET A 1 -28.75 -33.21 6.33
CA MET A 1 -27.34 -32.75 6.44
C MET A 1 -26.87 -31.92 5.25
N HIS A 2 -27.16 -32.30 4.00
CA HIS A 2 -26.65 -31.58 2.82
C HIS A 2 -27.00 -30.09 2.75
N LYS A 3 -28.24 -29.68 3.06
CA LYS A 3 -28.63 -28.24 3.04
C LYS A 3 -27.78 -27.35 3.95
N LYS A 4 -27.42 -27.83 5.16
CA LYS A 4 -26.57 -27.09 6.11
C LYS A 4 -25.12 -26.98 5.62
N LEU A 5 -24.61 -28.06 5.02
CA LEU A 5 -23.27 -28.09 4.43
C LEU A 5 -23.17 -27.14 3.22
N THR A 6 -24.16 -27.16 2.32
CA THR A 6 -24.20 -26.26 1.17
C THR A 6 -24.25 -24.79 1.59
N LEU A 7 -25.06 -24.45 2.60
CA LEU A 7 -25.15 -23.08 3.12
C LEU A 7 -23.81 -22.62 3.73
N SER A 8 -23.13 -23.51 4.46
CA SER A 8 -21.81 -23.23 5.02
C SER A 8 -20.77 -22.97 3.94
N ILE A 9 -20.76 -23.76 2.85
CA ILE A 9 -19.83 -23.57 1.73
C ILE A 9 -20.07 -22.22 1.06
N ILE A 10 -21.34 -21.89 0.78
CA ILE A 10 -21.70 -20.59 0.18
C ILE A 10 -21.21 -19.44 1.06
N PHE A 11 -21.40 -19.53 2.37
CA PHE A 11 -20.95 -18.50 3.30
C PHE A 11 -19.43 -18.32 3.29
N VAL A 12 -18.67 -19.41 3.27
CA VAL A 12 -17.20 -19.37 3.21
C VAL A 12 -16.73 -18.76 1.90
N VAL A 13 -17.30 -19.17 0.76
CA VAL A 13 -16.95 -18.63 -0.56
C VAL A 13 -17.29 -17.14 -0.66
N ALA A 14 -18.47 -16.73 -0.20
CA ALA A 14 -18.86 -15.32 -0.17
C ALA A 14 -17.92 -14.48 0.69
N SER A 15 -17.52 -15.00 1.86
CA SER A 15 -16.57 -14.35 2.74
C SER A 15 -15.18 -14.22 2.08
N MET A 16 -14.69 -15.26 1.41
CA MET A 16 -13.43 -15.21 0.66
C MET A 16 -13.45 -14.16 -0.44
N ILE A 17 -14.55 -14.05 -1.19
CA ILE A 17 -14.71 -13.03 -2.24
C ILE A 17 -14.70 -11.62 -1.62
N LEU A 18 -15.42 -11.42 -0.52
CA LEU A 18 -15.47 -10.14 0.19
C LEU A 18 -14.07 -9.68 0.62
N PHE A 19 -13.27 -10.59 1.20
CA PHE A 19 -11.89 -10.30 1.59
C PHE A 19 -10.95 -10.09 0.40
N ALA A 20 -11.11 -10.86 -0.67
CA ALA A 20 -10.30 -10.73 -1.88
C ALA A 20 -10.48 -9.35 -2.54
N PHE A 21 -11.72 -8.85 -2.61
CA PHE A 21 -12.00 -7.53 -3.18
C PHE A 21 -11.77 -6.39 -2.18
N SER A 22 -11.86 -6.66 -0.88
CA SER A 22 -11.59 -5.69 0.20
C SER A 22 -12.21 -4.31 -0.06
N PRO A 23 -13.55 -4.20 -0.18
CA PRO A 23 -14.22 -2.96 -0.60
C PRO A 23 -14.01 -1.78 0.36
N TRP A 24 -13.62 -2.04 1.60
CA TRP A 24 -13.32 -1.00 2.59
C TRP A 24 -11.92 -0.39 2.44
N ILE A 25 -11.00 -1.01 1.69
CA ILE A 25 -9.74 -0.39 1.31
C ILE A 25 -9.95 0.31 -0.03
N THR A 26 -10.07 1.62 0.00
CA THR A 26 -10.09 2.47 -1.19
C THR A 26 -8.67 2.81 -1.64
N LYS A 27 -8.54 3.32 -2.87
CA LYS A 27 -7.26 3.83 -3.40
C LYS A 27 -6.62 4.84 -2.45
N ASP A 28 -7.37 5.84 -1.99
CA ASP A 28 -6.85 6.91 -1.13
C ASP A 28 -6.38 6.39 0.24
N ILE A 29 -7.10 5.40 0.80
CA ILE A 29 -6.70 4.74 2.05
C ILE A 29 -5.39 3.98 1.82
N ALA A 30 -5.28 3.23 0.72
CA ALA A 30 -4.06 2.50 0.40
C ALA A 30 -2.87 3.44 0.21
N GLU A 31 -3.03 4.51 -0.56
CA GLU A 31 -1.99 5.52 -0.78
C GLU A 31 -1.51 6.15 0.53
N LYS A 32 -2.44 6.58 1.38
CA LYS A 32 -2.13 7.15 2.69
C LYS A 32 -1.39 6.14 3.58
N ARG A 33 -1.84 4.87 3.61
CA ARG A 33 -1.19 3.81 4.39
C ARG A 33 0.21 3.51 3.88
N ALA A 34 0.40 3.48 2.56
CA ALA A 34 1.71 3.26 1.96
C ALA A 34 2.70 4.38 2.33
N LEU A 35 2.30 5.64 2.19
CA LEU A 35 3.13 6.80 2.52
C LEU A 35 3.45 6.85 4.02
N THR A 36 2.44 6.71 4.88
CA THR A 36 2.64 6.69 6.34
C THR A 36 3.50 5.51 6.79
N GLY A 37 3.29 4.33 6.20
CA GLY A 37 4.10 3.14 6.47
C GLY A 37 5.57 3.37 6.13
N PHE A 38 5.84 3.96 4.96
CA PHE A 38 7.19 4.32 4.56
C PHE A 38 7.82 5.37 5.48
N GLN A 39 7.11 6.46 5.78
CA GLN A 39 7.60 7.51 6.69
C GLN A 39 7.91 6.97 8.08
N ASN A 40 7.07 6.06 8.59
CA ASN A 40 7.31 5.43 9.89
C ASN A 40 8.58 4.55 9.89
N GLN A 41 8.90 3.89 8.76
CA GLN A 41 10.16 3.14 8.61
C GLN A 41 11.40 4.05 8.58
N GLN A 42 11.25 5.31 8.16
CA GLN A 42 12.36 6.26 7.98
C GLN A 42 12.52 7.24 9.15
N LYS A 43 11.52 7.35 10.04
CA LYS A 43 11.43 8.39 11.08
C LYS A 43 12.66 8.49 11.99
N ASP A 44 13.29 7.37 12.31
CA ASP A 44 14.42 7.30 13.25
C ASP A 44 15.77 7.12 12.52
N ILE A 45 15.81 7.26 11.20
CA ILE A 45 17.02 7.17 10.38
C ILE A 45 17.55 8.59 10.11
N VAL A 46 18.75 8.89 10.63
CA VAL A 46 19.36 10.23 10.57
C VAL A 46 19.56 10.72 9.13
N ASP A 47 20.00 9.82 8.24
CA ASP A 47 20.13 10.08 6.79
C ASP A 47 18.99 9.37 6.03
N GLY A 48 17.78 9.53 6.55
CA GLY A 48 16.60 8.85 6.09
C GLY A 48 16.13 9.30 4.70
N CYS A 49 15.21 8.53 4.17
CA CYS A 49 14.54 8.83 2.93
C CYS A 49 13.19 9.51 3.16
N GLY A 50 12.78 10.37 2.24
CA GLY A 50 11.55 11.13 2.36
C GLY A 50 10.92 11.50 1.02
N PHE A 51 9.82 12.23 1.11
CA PHE A 51 9.04 12.70 -0.04
C PHE A 51 9.25 14.20 -0.31
N ASN A 52 10.26 14.83 0.30
CA ASN A 52 10.61 16.24 0.12
C ASN A 52 11.43 16.43 -1.16
N CYS A 53 10.84 16.09 -2.30
CA CYS A 53 11.43 16.24 -3.62
C CYS A 53 10.35 16.47 -4.66
N VAL A 54 10.68 17.18 -5.76
CA VAL A 54 9.70 17.56 -6.78
C VAL A 54 9.18 16.32 -7.50
N GLY A 55 7.89 16.01 -7.33
CA GLY A 55 7.26 14.84 -7.95
C GLY A 55 7.37 13.54 -7.15
N CYS A 56 7.91 13.59 -5.93
CA CYS A 56 7.91 12.46 -5.00
C CYS A 56 6.54 12.26 -4.33
N GLY A 57 6.31 11.05 -3.82
CA GLY A 57 5.01 10.61 -3.28
C GLY A 57 4.47 9.41 -4.06
N VAL A 58 3.16 9.34 -4.25
CA VAL A 58 2.54 8.23 -4.99
C VAL A 58 2.63 8.48 -6.49
N VAL A 59 3.19 7.51 -7.21
CA VAL A 59 3.28 7.51 -8.68
C VAL A 59 2.09 6.78 -9.29
N THR A 60 1.77 5.59 -8.78
CA THR A 60 0.64 4.77 -9.26
C THR A 60 0.09 3.90 -8.14
N SER A 61 -1.20 3.56 -8.23
CA SER A 61 -1.85 2.65 -7.31
C SER A 61 -2.73 1.68 -8.08
N GLU A 62 -2.51 0.38 -7.87
CA GLU A 62 -3.21 -0.70 -8.57
C GLU A 62 -3.92 -1.59 -7.55
N LYS A 63 -5.19 -1.91 -7.81
CA LYS A 63 -5.96 -2.87 -7.00
C LYS A 63 -5.49 -4.27 -7.34
N VAL A 64 -5.16 -5.06 -6.33
CA VAL A 64 -4.81 -6.47 -6.46
C VAL A 64 -5.70 -7.32 -5.56
N LEU A 65 -5.66 -8.66 -5.74
CA LEU A 65 -6.30 -9.56 -4.80
C LEU A 65 -5.77 -9.29 -3.39
N PHE A 66 -6.70 -9.11 -2.45
CA PHE A 66 -6.41 -8.84 -1.04
C PHE A 66 -5.69 -7.51 -0.76
N GLY A 67 -5.77 -6.50 -1.64
CA GLY A 67 -5.20 -5.19 -1.31
C GLY A 67 -4.92 -4.27 -2.50
N TYR A 68 -3.85 -3.47 -2.35
CA TYR A 68 -3.31 -2.58 -3.37
C TYR A 68 -1.78 -2.69 -3.44
N ILE A 69 -1.24 -2.51 -4.64
CA ILE A 69 0.17 -2.18 -4.82
C ILE A 69 0.26 -0.68 -5.09
N VAL A 70 0.95 0.04 -4.22
CA VAL A 70 1.19 1.48 -4.35
C VAL A 70 2.65 1.69 -4.69
N ARG A 71 2.91 2.26 -5.85
CA ARG A 71 4.26 2.64 -6.27
C ARG A 71 4.54 4.05 -5.76
N ILE A 72 5.54 4.17 -4.92
CA ILE A 72 6.01 5.44 -4.38
C ILE A 72 7.35 5.82 -4.98
N GLU A 73 7.59 7.11 -5.08
CA GLU A 73 8.86 7.74 -5.46
C GLU A 73 9.34 8.60 -4.30
N TYR A 74 10.61 8.47 -3.94
CA TYR A 74 11.22 9.12 -2.78
C TYR A 74 12.68 9.46 -3.07
N ALA A 75 13.26 10.36 -2.29
CA ALA A 75 14.69 10.65 -2.32
C ALA A 75 15.30 10.40 -0.94
N CYS A 76 16.60 10.14 -0.89
CA CYS A 76 17.34 9.90 0.34
C CYS A 76 18.46 10.91 0.51
N GLY A 77 18.76 11.21 1.77
CA GLY A 77 19.80 12.13 2.16
C GLY A 77 19.44 13.61 2.05
N LEU A 78 20.30 14.46 2.61
CA LEU A 78 20.21 15.93 2.61
C LEU A 78 20.53 16.53 1.23
N ILE A 79 19.96 15.98 0.16
CA ILE A 79 20.27 16.38 -1.20
C ILE A 79 19.29 17.47 -1.66
N SER A 80 19.81 18.49 -2.34
CA SER A 80 19.03 19.55 -2.96
C SER A 80 17.90 18.95 -3.81
N GLU A 81 16.67 19.42 -3.61
CA GLU A 81 15.38 18.81 -3.97
C GLU A 81 15.16 18.51 -5.48
N ASP A 82 16.10 18.86 -6.36
CA ASP A 82 15.95 18.91 -7.82
C ASP A 82 16.78 17.89 -8.62
N ILE A 83 17.62 17.07 -7.98
CA ILE A 83 18.44 16.09 -8.70
C ILE A 83 17.65 14.79 -8.91
N ARG A 84 17.02 14.65 -10.07
CA ARG A 84 16.24 13.46 -10.49
C ARG A 84 17.02 12.14 -10.38
N GLU A 85 18.35 12.16 -10.45
CA GLU A 85 19.19 10.96 -10.32
C GLU A 85 19.10 10.31 -8.94
N ASN A 86 18.62 11.04 -7.92
CA ASN A 86 18.46 10.53 -6.56
C ASN A 86 17.05 10.01 -6.27
N HIS A 87 16.15 10.05 -7.25
CA HIS A 87 14.80 9.53 -7.10
C HIS A 87 14.82 8.00 -7.13
N GLN A 88 14.35 7.42 -6.05
CA GLN A 88 14.18 5.98 -5.88
C GLN A 88 12.69 5.64 -5.99
N LYS A 89 12.40 4.47 -6.53
CA LYS A 89 11.03 3.95 -6.66
C LYS A 89 10.89 2.67 -5.87
N LYS A 90 9.79 2.54 -5.13
CA LYS A 90 9.46 1.32 -4.38
C LYS A 90 7.99 1.00 -4.55
N ASN A 91 7.69 -0.29 -4.65
CA ASN A 91 6.32 -0.78 -4.53
C ASN A 91 6.07 -1.11 -3.06
N VAL A 92 4.96 -0.60 -2.53
CA VAL A 92 4.48 -0.87 -1.17
C VAL A 92 3.17 -1.62 -1.30
N PHE A 93 3.08 -2.78 -0.65
CA PHE A 93 1.85 -3.56 -0.65
C PHE A 93 0.99 -3.14 0.54
N VAL A 94 -0.25 -2.75 0.28
CA VAL A 94 -1.24 -2.47 1.32
C VAL A 94 -2.26 -3.57 1.35
N SER A 95 -2.28 -4.33 2.44
CA SER A 95 -3.18 -5.47 2.61
C SER A 95 -4.63 -5.04 2.74
N PHE A 96 -5.55 -5.99 2.59
CA PHE A 96 -6.97 -5.81 2.87
C PHE A 96 -7.23 -5.42 4.34
N LEU A 97 -6.28 -5.62 5.26
CA LEU A 97 -6.38 -5.17 6.64
C LEU A 97 -5.93 -3.71 6.82
N GLY A 98 -5.43 -3.07 5.77
CA GLY A 98 -4.93 -1.70 5.80
C GLY A 98 -3.51 -1.55 6.35
N THR A 99 -2.74 -2.65 6.39
CA THR A 99 -1.32 -2.64 6.78
C THR A 99 -0.42 -2.49 5.55
N ALA A 100 0.63 -1.67 5.65
CA ALA A 100 1.60 -1.45 4.59
C ALA A 100 2.85 -2.31 4.82
N HIS A 101 3.37 -2.90 3.74
CA HIS A 101 4.54 -3.79 3.70
C HIS A 101 5.53 -3.34 2.63
#